data_AF-A0A2J8VT69-F1
#
_entry.id   AF-A0A2J8VT69-F1
#
_cell.length_a   1.000
_cell.length_b   1.000
_cell.length_c   1.000
_cell.angle_alpha   90.00
_cell.angle_beta   90.00
_cell.angle_gamma   90.00
#
_symmetry.space_group_name_H-M   'P 1'
#
loop_
_entity.id
_entity.type
_entity.pdbx_description
1 polymer ?
#
loop_
_entity_poly.entity_id
_entity_poly.type
_entity_poly.pdbx_seq_one_letter_code
_entity_poly.pdbx_strand_id
1 'polypeptide(L)'
;MGCFKGVVAVGYINEAIDEGNPLRTLETLLLPTANISDVDPAHAQHYQDVLYHAKSQKLGDSESVSKVLWLDEIQQAVDEANVDEDRAKQWVTLVVDVNQCLEGKKSSDILSVLKSSASNANDIIPECADKYYDALVKAKELKSERVMVHGSNSTCMKNMTTITTLI
;
A
#
# COMPACT_ATOMS: atom_id res chain seq x y z
N MET A 1 -15.63 2.29 -34.25
CA MET A 1 -14.64 1.28 -34.65
C MET A 1 -13.51 1.11 -33.61
N GLY A 2 -13.81 1.13 -32.30
CA GLY A 2 -12.79 1.12 -31.22
C GLY A 2 -12.71 -0.17 -30.39
N CYS A 3 -13.76 -1.01 -30.42
CA CYS A 3 -13.90 -2.16 -29.51
C CYS A 3 -12.86 -3.28 -29.73
N PHE A 4 -12.40 -3.49 -30.97
CA PHE A 4 -11.44 -4.55 -31.29
C PHE A 4 -10.01 -4.30 -30.78
N LYS A 5 -9.60 -3.04 -30.57
CA LYS A 5 -8.22 -2.72 -30.17
C LYS A 5 -7.96 -2.98 -28.68
N GLY A 6 -8.98 -2.80 -27.83
CA GLY A 6 -8.87 -3.05 -26.39
C GLY A 6 -8.69 -4.53 -26.04
N VAL A 7 -9.37 -5.42 -26.76
CA VAL A 7 -9.28 -6.88 -26.51
C VAL A 7 -7.88 -7.41 -26.79
N VAL A 8 -7.21 -6.91 -27.84
CA VAL A 8 -5.84 -7.32 -28.18
C VAL A 8 -4.84 -6.87 -27.12
N ALA A 9 -5.00 -5.64 -26.61
CA ALA A 9 -4.10 -5.12 -25.58
C ALA A 9 -4.21 -5.88 -24.24
N VAL A 10 -5.43 -6.26 -23.82
CA VAL A 10 -5.66 -7.12 -22.65
C VAL A 10 -4.94 -8.46 -22.81
N GLY A 11 -4.92 -9.02 -24.03
CA GLY A 11 -4.17 -10.23 -24.33
C GLY A 11 -2.66 -10.07 -24.11
N TYR A 12 -2.07 -9.01 -24.66
CA TYR A 12 -0.64 -8.71 -24.49
C TYR A 12 -0.26 -8.47 -23.03
N ILE A 13 -1.11 -7.77 -22.26
CA ILE A 13 -0.88 -7.55 -20.82
C ILE A 13 -0.87 -8.89 -20.08
N ASN A 14 -1.87 -9.74 -20.32
CA ASN A 14 -1.93 -11.05 -19.68
C ASN A 14 -0.72 -11.94 -20.01
N GLU A 15 -0.23 -11.88 -21.24
CA GLU A 15 0.99 -12.59 -21.66
C GLU A 15 2.23 -12.04 -20.95
N ALA A 16 2.39 -10.71 -20.88
CA ALA A 16 3.50 -10.09 -20.20
C ALA A 16 3.53 -10.41 -18.69
N ILE A 17 2.36 -10.47 -18.06
CA ILE A 17 2.21 -10.90 -16.66
C ILE A 17 2.70 -12.35 -16.47
N ASP A 18 2.32 -13.26 -17.38
CA ASP A 18 2.71 -14.69 -17.29
C ASP A 18 4.22 -14.89 -17.49
N GLU A 19 4.85 -14.04 -18.28
CA GLU A 19 6.31 -14.07 -18.46
C GLU A 19 7.09 -13.57 -17.25
N GLY A 20 6.43 -12.88 -16.32
CA GLY A 20 7.09 -12.37 -15.14
C GLY A 20 8.09 -11.24 -15.44
N ASN A 21 7.93 -10.53 -16.56
CA ASN A 21 8.85 -9.46 -16.97
C ASN A 21 8.23 -8.07 -16.68
N PRO A 22 8.71 -7.36 -15.63
CA PRO A 22 8.16 -6.06 -15.24
C PRO A 22 8.21 -5.00 -16.32
N LEU A 23 9.28 -4.97 -17.12
CA LEU A 23 9.43 -3.97 -18.19
C LEU A 23 8.47 -4.24 -19.33
N ARG A 24 8.28 -5.51 -19.69
CA ARG A 24 7.30 -5.90 -20.71
C ARG A 24 5.89 -5.61 -20.23
N THR A 25 5.57 -5.91 -18.97
CA THR A 25 4.26 -5.60 -18.38
C THR A 25 3.98 -4.11 -18.42
N LEU A 26 4.95 -3.28 -18.00
CA LEU A 26 4.83 -1.84 -18.12
C LEU A 26 4.62 -1.38 -19.58
N GLU A 27 5.40 -1.91 -20.52
CA GLU A 27 5.26 -1.58 -21.94
C GLU A 27 3.84 -1.88 -22.45
N THR A 28 3.27 -3.03 -22.07
CA THR A 28 1.92 -3.42 -22.46
C THR A 28 0.83 -2.58 -21.80
N LEU A 29 1.02 -2.14 -20.54
CA LEU A 29 0.11 -1.22 -19.84
C LEU A 29 0.10 0.17 -20.49
N LEU A 30 1.25 0.64 -20.99
CA LEU A 30 1.41 1.94 -21.65
C LEU A 30 0.90 1.96 -23.09
N LEU A 31 0.48 0.82 -23.65
CA LEU A 31 -0.04 0.80 -25.02
C LEU A 31 -1.29 1.71 -25.11
N PRO A 32 -1.37 2.62 -26.10
CA PRO A 32 -2.55 3.46 -26.28
C PRO A 32 -3.85 2.67 -26.49
N THR A 33 -3.72 1.41 -26.92
CA THR A 33 -4.84 0.48 -27.10
C THR A 33 -5.25 -0.25 -25.83
N ALA A 34 -4.42 -0.23 -24.77
CA ALA A 34 -4.71 -0.85 -23.48
C ALA A 34 -5.77 -0.08 -22.69
N ASN A 35 -5.86 1.24 -22.87
CA ASN A 35 -6.82 2.10 -22.19
C ASN A 35 -6.74 1.98 -20.65
N ILE A 36 -5.52 1.76 -20.13
CA ILE A 36 -5.21 1.81 -18.69
C ILE A 36 -4.80 3.24 -18.34
N SER A 37 -5.35 3.76 -17.25
CA SER A 37 -5.08 5.10 -16.74
C SER A 37 -4.09 5.06 -15.59
N ASP A 38 -3.44 6.20 -15.33
CA ASP A 38 -2.57 6.43 -14.16
C ASP A 38 -1.38 5.46 -14.03
N VAL A 39 -0.86 4.97 -15.15
CA VAL A 39 0.35 4.14 -15.18
C VAL A 39 1.59 5.02 -14.99
N ASP A 40 2.35 4.77 -13.92
CA ASP A 40 3.62 5.41 -13.63
C ASP A 40 4.80 4.47 -13.97
N PRO A 41 5.68 4.86 -14.92
CA PRO A 41 6.85 4.05 -15.31
C PRO A 41 7.80 3.69 -14.16
N ALA A 42 7.80 4.44 -13.06
CA ALA A 42 8.63 4.15 -11.89
C ALA A 42 8.20 2.86 -11.15
N HIS A 43 6.97 2.38 -11.36
CA HIS A 43 6.38 1.27 -10.59
C HIS A 43 6.30 -0.05 -11.37
N ALA A 44 7.11 -0.22 -12.42
CA ALA A 44 7.08 -1.42 -13.28
C ALA A 44 7.06 -2.76 -12.51
N GLN A 45 7.95 -2.90 -11.51
CA GLN A 45 8.02 -4.10 -10.67
C GLN A 45 6.76 -4.28 -9.83
N HIS A 46 6.26 -3.21 -9.23
CA HIS A 46 5.09 -3.28 -8.36
C HIS A 46 3.82 -3.64 -9.14
N TYR A 47 3.63 -3.05 -10.33
CA TYR A 47 2.52 -3.46 -11.21
C TYR A 47 2.60 -4.94 -11.58
N GLN A 48 3.79 -5.44 -11.93
CA GLN A 48 3.97 -6.86 -12.23
C GLN A 48 3.56 -7.75 -11.06
N ASP A 49 3.99 -7.42 -9.85
CA ASP A 49 3.72 -8.23 -8.66
C ASP A 49 2.22 -8.25 -8.32
N VAL A 50 1.57 -7.08 -8.32
CA VAL A 50 0.13 -6.94 -8.02
C VAL A 50 -0.73 -7.63 -9.09
N LEU A 51 -0.43 -7.41 -10.37
CA LEU A 51 -1.14 -8.06 -11.48
C LEU A 51 -0.96 -9.58 -11.47
N TYR A 52 0.24 -10.07 -11.21
CA TYR A 52 0.51 -11.51 -11.10
C TYR A 52 -0.25 -12.14 -9.94
N HIS A 53 -0.30 -11.46 -8.80
CA HIS A 53 -1.06 -11.90 -7.63
C HIS A 53 -2.56 -11.94 -7.91
N ALA A 54 -3.14 -10.87 -8.49
CA ALA A 54 -4.54 -10.82 -8.90
C ALA A 54 -4.89 -11.97 -9.85
N LYS A 55 -4.03 -12.24 -10.85
CA LYS A 55 -4.22 -13.35 -11.78
C LYS A 55 -4.13 -14.71 -11.09
N SER A 56 -3.19 -14.88 -10.17
CA SER A 56 -3.02 -16.13 -9.41
C SER A 56 -4.22 -16.42 -8.51
N GLN A 57 -4.81 -15.40 -7.88
CA GLN A 57 -6.04 -15.54 -7.09
C GLN A 57 -7.20 -16.00 -7.96
N LYS A 58 -7.36 -15.38 -9.13
CA LYS A 58 -8.40 -15.74 -10.10
C LYS A 58 -8.24 -17.17 -10.64
N LEU A 59 -7.00 -17.65 -10.84
CA LEU A 59 -6.74 -19.03 -11.24
C LEU A 59 -7.12 -20.06 -10.17
N GLY A 60 -7.04 -19.69 -8.89
CA GLY A 60 -7.40 -20.53 -7.76
C GLY A 60 -8.89 -20.56 -7.44
N ASP A 61 -9.66 -19.62 -8.01
CA ASP A 61 -11.09 -19.51 -7.80
C ASP A 61 -11.87 -20.42 -8.78
N SER A 62 -12.65 -21.36 -8.23
CA SER A 62 -13.45 -22.29 -9.02
C SER A 62 -14.71 -21.65 -9.64
N GLU A 63 -15.14 -20.48 -9.17
CA GLU A 63 -16.28 -19.74 -9.72
C GLU A 63 -15.86 -18.79 -10.86
N SER A 64 -14.56 -18.58 -11.03
CA SER A 64 -14.01 -17.73 -12.08
C SER A 64 -14.25 -18.32 -13.47
N VAL A 65 -15.03 -17.60 -14.28
CA VAL A 65 -15.42 -18.00 -15.64
C VAL A 65 -14.24 -17.94 -16.63
N SER A 66 -13.16 -17.26 -16.26
CA SER A 66 -11.98 -17.06 -17.10
C SER A 66 -10.68 -17.09 -16.30
N LYS A 67 -9.60 -17.53 -16.95
CA LYS A 67 -8.24 -17.61 -16.39
C LYS A 67 -7.37 -16.39 -16.72
N VAL A 68 -7.97 -15.37 -17.34
CA VAL A 68 -7.31 -14.12 -17.71
C VAL A 68 -7.90 -12.96 -16.93
N LEU A 69 -7.07 -11.94 -16.69
CA LEU A 69 -7.54 -10.66 -16.18
C LEU A 69 -8.25 -9.87 -17.29
N TRP A 70 -9.40 -9.32 -16.98
CA TRP A 70 -10.15 -8.41 -17.84
C TRP A 70 -9.71 -6.97 -17.62
N LEU A 71 -10.13 -6.08 -18.51
CA LEU A 71 -9.66 -4.70 -18.52
C LEU A 71 -9.92 -3.97 -17.18
N ASP A 72 -11.09 -4.17 -16.60
CA ASP A 72 -11.49 -3.61 -15.31
C ASP A 72 -10.65 -4.15 -14.15
N GLU A 73 -10.34 -5.45 -14.17
CA GLU A 73 -9.47 -6.07 -13.16
C GLU A 73 -8.02 -5.60 -13.27
N ILE A 74 -7.52 -5.40 -14.50
CA ILE A 74 -6.19 -4.83 -14.75
C ILE A 74 -6.14 -3.38 -14.25
N GLN A 75 -7.16 -2.56 -14.55
CA GLN A 75 -7.22 -1.18 -14.04
C GLN A 75 -7.26 -1.16 -12.51
N GLN A 76 -8.09 -2.01 -11.89
CA GLN A 76 -8.19 -2.08 -10.43
C GLN A 76 -6.84 -2.45 -9.79
N ALA A 77 -6.10 -3.40 -10.36
CA ALA A 77 -4.78 -3.79 -9.88
C ALA A 77 -3.74 -2.66 -10.02
N VAL A 78 -3.82 -1.87 -11.10
CA VAL A 78 -2.96 -0.68 -11.29
C VAL A 78 -3.30 0.41 -10.27
N ASP A 79 -4.59 0.65 -10.02
CA ASP A 79 -5.05 1.62 -9.03
C ASP A 79 -4.60 1.20 -7.61
N GLU A 80 -4.72 -0.09 -7.28
CA GLU A 80 -4.25 -0.64 -6.00
C GLU A 80 -2.74 -0.46 -5.82
N ALA A 81 -1.96 -0.75 -6.87
CA ALA A 81 -0.52 -0.56 -6.85
C ALA A 81 -0.12 0.92 -6.65
N ASN A 82 -0.85 1.85 -7.26
CA ASN A 82 -0.63 3.28 -7.06
C ASN A 82 -0.94 3.72 -5.62
N VAL A 83 -2.05 3.24 -5.06
CA VAL A 83 -2.45 3.53 -3.67
C VAL A 83 -1.45 2.96 -2.67
N ASP A 84 -0.88 1.79 -2.93
CA ASP A 84 0.11 1.14 -2.08
C ASP A 84 1.40 1.97 -1.97
N GLU A 85 1.88 2.52 -3.08
CA GLU A 85 3.05 3.39 -3.10
C GLU A 85 2.80 4.72 -2.36
N ASP A 86 1.64 5.35 -2.60
CA ASP A 86 1.26 6.57 -1.90
C ASP A 86 1.15 6.33 -0.39
N ARG A 87 0.61 5.17 0.01
CA ARG A 87 0.56 4.76 1.41
C ARG A 87 1.97 4.55 1.98
N ALA A 88 2.90 3.96 1.24
CA ALA A 88 4.28 3.79 1.68
C ALA A 88 5.01 5.13 1.87
N LYS A 89 4.84 6.08 0.95
CA LYS A 89 5.40 7.44 1.07
C LYS A 89 4.82 8.22 2.25
N GLN A 90 3.50 8.17 2.43
CA GLN A 90 2.81 8.78 3.57
C GLN A 90 3.29 8.15 4.89
N TRP A 91 3.50 6.84 4.90
CA TRP A 91 4.01 6.12 6.06
C TRP A 91 5.42 6.56 6.47
N VAL A 92 6.34 6.68 5.52
CA VAL A 92 7.70 7.17 5.79
C VAL A 92 7.67 8.59 6.37
N THR A 93 6.83 9.45 5.79
CA THR A 93 6.64 10.83 6.27
C THR A 93 6.10 10.85 7.69
N LEU A 94 5.08 10.03 7.99
CA LEU A 94 4.51 9.90 9.32
C LEU A 94 5.55 9.47 10.36
N VAL A 95 6.40 8.48 10.03
CA VAL A 95 7.46 8.04 10.95
C VAL A 95 8.45 9.16 11.24
N VAL A 96 8.83 9.94 10.22
CA VAL A 96 9.72 11.09 10.39
C VAL A 96 9.07 12.17 11.26
N ASP A 97 7.82 12.54 10.99
CA ASP A 97 7.10 13.58 11.72
C ASP A 97 6.87 13.18 13.19
N VAL A 98 6.51 11.91 13.44
CA VAL A 98 6.38 11.37 14.79
C VAL A 98 7.72 11.43 15.51
N ASN A 99 8.82 10.99 14.87
CA ASN A 99 10.15 11.02 15.48
C ASN A 99 10.59 12.45 15.86
N GLN A 100 10.34 13.43 15.01
CA GLN A 100 10.61 14.84 15.29
C GLN A 100 9.75 15.39 16.43
N CYS A 101 8.46 15.01 16.48
CA CYS A 101 7.54 15.41 17.54
C CYS A 101 8.01 14.88 18.92
N LEU A 102 8.48 13.63 18.96
CA LEU A 102 9.06 13.01 20.15
C LEU A 102 10.36 13.71 20.61
N GLU A 103 11.23 14.10 19.68
CA GLU A 103 12.48 14.83 20.01
C GLU A 103 12.21 16.23 20.53
N GLY A 104 11.21 16.90 19.96
CA GLY A 104 10.76 18.22 20.40
C GLY A 104 10.01 18.24 21.73
N LYS A 105 9.68 17.06 22.30
CA LYS A 105 8.81 16.89 23.48
C LYS A 105 7.45 17.58 23.37
N LYS A 106 6.89 17.67 22.16
CA LYS A 106 5.65 18.41 21.89
C LYS A 106 4.43 17.48 21.88
N SER A 107 4.03 16.99 23.06
CA SER A 107 2.85 16.09 23.19
C SER A 107 1.57 16.66 22.56
N SER A 108 1.42 17.99 22.55
CA SER A 108 0.26 18.67 21.93
C SER A 108 0.12 18.44 20.42
N ASP A 109 1.21 18.16 19.73
CA ASP A 109 1.26 18.14 18.26
C ASP A 109 1.09 16.73 17.70
N ILE A 110 1.17 15.69 18.56
CA ILE A 110 1.12 14.28 18.16
C ILE A 110 -0.20 13.92 17.46
N LEU A 111 -1.32 14.48 17.90
CA LEU A 111 -2.62 14.26 17.25
C LEU A 111 -2.67 14.88 15.86
N SER A 112 -2.06 16.05 15.68
CA SER A 112 -2.05 16.72 14.38
C SER A 112 -1.21 15.92 13.39
N VAL A 113 -0.06 15.42 13.81
CA VAL A 113 0.84 14.55 13.02
C VAL A 113 0.18 13.22 12.67
N LEU A 114 -0.49 12.59 13.63
CA LEU A 114 -1.20 11.32 13.39
C LEU A 114 -2.39 11.53 12.44
N LYS A 115 -3.16 12.62 12.59
CA LYS A 115 -4.35 12.89 11.76
C LYS A 115 -4.02 13.39 10.35
N SER A 116 -2.93 14.11 10.15
CA SER A 116 -2.56 14.64 8.83
C SER A 116 -2.07 13.56 7.87
N SER A 117 -1.54 12.45 8.41
CA SER A 117 -0.71 11.52 7.64
C SER A 117 -1.20 10.07 7.72
N ALA A 118 -2.28 9.79 8.45
CA ALA A 118 -2.91 8.47 8.51
C ALA A 118 -4.04 8.33 7.50
N SER A 119 -3.98 7.31 6.64
CA SER A 119 -5.06 6.91 5.73
C SER A 119 -6.36 6.56 6.46
N ASN A 120 -6.29 6.29 7.77
CA ASN A 120 -7.41 6.02 8.66
C ASN A 120 -7.53 7.08 9.76
N ALA A 121 -7.36 8.37 9.44
CA ALA A 121 -7.51 9.49 10.39
C ALA A 121 -8.82 9.43 11.22
N ASN A 122 -9.85 8.75 10.71
CA ASN A 122 -11.13 8.49 11.39
C ASN A 122 -11.03 7.52 12.57
N ASP A 123 -9.98 6.70 12.66
CA ASP A 123 -9.75 5.73 13.75
C ASP A 123 -8.95 6.34 14.92
N ILE A 124 -8.50 7.58 14.79
CA ILE A 124 -7.69 8.26 15.81
C ILE A 124 -8.62 8.93 16.82
N ILE A 125 -8.65 8.37 18.04
CA ILE A 125 -9.42 8.89 19.18
C ILE A 125 -8.64 10.04 19.82
N PRO A 126 -9.08 11.31 19.70
CA PRO A 126 -8.34 12.47 20.20
C PRO A 126 -8.09 12.42 21.71
N GLU A 127 -9.01 11.83 22.47
CA GLU A 127 -8.97 11.72 23.93
C GLU A 127 -7.85 10.78 24.43
N CYS A 128 -7.17 10.07 23.53
CA CYS A 128 -6.07 9.15 23.84
C CYS A 128 -4.69 9.67 23.43
N ALA A 129 -4.56 10.96 23.06
CA ALA A 129 -3.31 11.61 22.64
C ALA A 129 -2.11 11.29 23.52
N ASP A 130 -2.25 11.50 24.83
CA ASP A 130 -1.15 11.31 25.79
C ASP A 130 -0.72 9.84 25.88
N LYS A 131 -1.66 8.90 25.75
CA LYS A 131 -1.36 7.46 25.73
C LYS A 131 -0.65 7.04 24.45
N TYR A 132 -0.98 7.65 23.31
CA TYR A 132 -0.25 7.43 22.06
C TYR A 132 1.17 7.98 22.17
N TYR A 133 1.33 9.20 22.67
CA TYR A 133 2.63 9.81 22.89
C TYR A 133 3.50 8.96 23.82
N ASP A 134 2.99 8.56 24.99
CA ASP A 134 3.71 7.73 25.96
C ASP A 134 4.11 6.36 25.38
N ALA A 135 3.23 5.73 24.59
CA ALA A 135 3.53 4.47 23.94
C ALA A 135 4.59 4.60 22.83
N LEU A 136 4.58 5.71 22.09
CA LEU A 136 5.57 6.02 21.06
C LEU A 136 6.94 6.38 21.66
N VAL A 137 6.97 7.12 22.78
CA VAL A 137 8.21 7.37 23.55
C VAL A 137 8.78 6.04 24.03
N LYS A 138 7.97 5.19 24.67
CA LYS A 138 8.40 3.86 25.14
C LYS A 138 8.91 2.99 24.00
N ALA A 139 8.24 3.02 22.84
CA ALA A 139 8.69 2.30 21.65
C ALA A 139 10.06 2.79 21.15
N LYS A 140 10.27 4.11 21.10
CA LYS A 140 11.55 4.72 20.72
C LYS A 140 12.68 4.32 21.70
N GLU A 141 12.39 4.32 23.00
CA GLU A 141 13.32 3.89 24.04
C GLU A 141 13.64 2.38 23.93
N LEU A 142 12.64 1.54 23.67
CA LEU A 142 12.81 0.09 23.47
C LEU A 142 13.59 -0.28 22.20
N LYS A 143 13.71 0.60 21.20
CA LYS A 143 14.65 0.37 20.09
C LYS A 143 16.10 0.68 20.46
N SER A 144 16.33 1.58 21.40
CA SER A 144 17.66 1.79 21.97
C SER A 144 18.14 0.57 22.79
N GLU A 145 17.21 -0.33 23.17
CA GLU A 145 17.48 -1.53 23.95
C GLU A 145 16.73 -2.74 23.34
N ARG A 146 17.28 -3.28 22.23
CA ARG A 146 16.67 -4.31 21.36
C ARG A 146 15.75 -5.33 22.04
N VAL A 147 14.56 -5.49 21.42
CA VAL A 147 13.75 -6.72 21.25
C VAL A 147 13.36 -7.43 22.56
N MET A 148 12.07 -7.36 22.94
CA MET A 148 11.35 -8.51 23.54
C MET A 148 9.82 -8.32 23.59
N VAL A 149 9.15 -9.13 22.75
CA VAL A 149 7.83 -9.77 22.80
C VAL A 149 7.03 -9.68 24.13
N HIS A 150 5.75 -9.27 24.13
CA HIS A 150 4.53 -10.12 24.04
C HIS A 150 3.24 -9.38 24.42
N GLY A 151 2.21 -9.49 23.57
CA GLY A 151 0.83 -9.77 23.97
C GLY A 151 0.01 -8.68 24.68
N SER A 152 -0.89 -8.03 23.94
CA SER A 152 -2.18 -7.54 24.49
C SER A 152 -3.20 -7.26 23.37
N ASN A 153 -4.34 -7.97 23.41
CA ASN A 153 -5.43 -7.94 22.43
C ASN A 153 -6.38 -6.75 22.67
N SER A 154 -5.95 -5.53 22.40
CA SER A 154 -6.86 -4.39 22.26
C SER A 154 -6.87 -3.87 20.83
N THR A 155 -8.04 -3.50 20.32
CA THR A 155 -8.18 -2.90 18.97
C THR A 155 -7.34 -1.64 18.82
N CYS A 156 -7.15 -0.88 19.92
CA CYS A 156 -6.29 0.30 19.98
C CYS A 156 -4.79 -0.02 19.80
N MET A 157 -4.33 -1.18 20.30
CA MET A 157 -2.93 -1.61 20.14
C MET A 157 -2.63 -2.26 18.79
N LYS A 158 -3.63 -2.84 18.11
CA LYS A 158 -3.46 -3.37 16.75
C LYS A 158 -3.07 -2.29 15.76
N ASN A 159 -3.69 -1.12 15.84
CA ASN A 159 -3.38 0.04 15.00
C ASN A 159 -1.98 0.62 15.29
N MET A 160 -1.54 0.54 16.55
CA MET A 160 -0.21 1.01 16.99
C MET A 160 0.91 0.06 16.58
N THR A 161 0.69 -1.26 16.61
CA THR A 161 1.70 -2.29 16.27
C THR A 161 2.25 -2.10 14.86
N THR A 162 1.44 -1.62 13.91
CA THR A 162 1.88 -1.29 12.56
C THR A 162 2.94 -0.17 12.60
N ILE A 163 2.70 0.90 13.38
CA ILE A 163 3.60 2.08 13.50
C ILE A 163 4.91 1.72 14.24
N THR A 164 4.85 0.86 15.25
CA THR A 164 6.01 0.51 16.08
C THR A 164 7.04 -0.39 15.41
N THR A 165 6.70 -1.05 14.30
CA THR A 165 7.60 -2.06 13.70
C THR A 165 8.81 -1.42 12.97
N LEU A 166 8.81 -0.09 12.78
CA LEU A 166 9.88 0.64 12.09
C LEU A 166 10.40 1.89 12.81
N ILE A 167 9.72 2.42 13.85
CA ILE A 167 10.39 3.30 14.82
C ILE A 167 11.56 2.58 15.41
#